data_AF-A0AAW6EM59-F1
#
_entry.id   AF-A0AAW6EM59-F1
#
_cell.length_a   1.000
_cell.length_b   1.000
_cell.length_c   1.000
_cell.angle_alpha   90.00
_cell.angle_beta   90.00
_cell.angle_gamma   90.00
#
_symmetry.space_group_name_H-M   'P 1'
#
loop_
_entity.id
_entity.type
_entity.pdbx_description
1 polymer ?
#
loop_
_entity_poly.entity_id
_entity_poly.type
_entity_poly.pdbx_seq_one_letter_code
_entity_poly.pdbx_strand_id
1 'polypeptide(L)'
;MSNTIVLTIDSRQIGFKATAGLFYRYKEAFGTEYLEDVVKVHQFGKGAFVQQVEYRTLWVLAKTYDDSIPPIQTWLDSFAYGAFPVDDIYNQVMPILQANMKVDRKNP
;
A
#
# COMPACT_ATOMS: atom_id res chain seq x y z
N MET A 1 5.51 9.42 15.57
CA MET A 1 5.53 9.41 14.09
C MET A 1 4.09 9.32 13.63
N SER A 2 3.68 10.08 12.61
CA SER A 2 2.34 9.94 12.04
C SER A 2 2.24 8.58 11.34
N ASN A 3 1.09 7.91 11.46
CA ASN A 3 0.77 6.70 10.70
C ASN A 3 -0.05 7.02 9.44
N THR A 4 -0.22 8.31 9.13
CA THR A 4 -0.93 8.80 7.95
C THR A 4 -0.04 9.71 7.12
N ILE A 5 -0.28 9.70 5.80
CA ILE A 5 0.26 10.65 4.83
C ILE A 5 -0.83 10.98 3.81
N VAL A 6 -0.86 12.21 3.31
CA VAL A 6 -1.78 12.63 2.23
C VAL A 6 -0.93 13.11 1.07
N LEU A 7 -1.18 12.56 -0.12
CA LEU A 7 -0.48 12.89 -1.34
C LEU A 7 -1.44 13.51 -2.35
N THR A 8 -0.94 14.45 -3.15
CA THR A 8 -1.67 14.97 -4.31
C THR A 8 -1.41 14.04 -5.49
N ILE A 9 -2.44 13.34 -5.96
CA ILE A 9 -2.38 12.43 -7.11
C ILE A 9 -3.53 12.82 -8.05
N ASP A 10 -3.25 13.09 -9.33
CA ASP A 10 -4.28 13.53 -10.28
C ASP A 10 -5.09 14.76 -9.79
N SER A 11 -4.41 15.73 -9.16
CA SER A 11 -5.04 16.90 -8.49
C SER A 11 -6.01 16.57 -7.34
N ARG A 12 -6.06 15.31 -6.87
CA ARG A 12 -6.88 14.84 -5.74
C ARG A 12 -6.01 14.65 -4.51
N GLN A 13 -6.57 14.92 -3.33
CA GLN A 13 -5.93 14.58 -2.06
C GLN A 13 -6.24 13.12 -1.73
N ILE A 14 -5.24 12.25 -1.78
CA ILE A 14 -5.37 10.84 -1.44
C ILE A 14 -4.64 10.58 -0.13
N GLY A 15 -5.38 10.21 0.91
CA GLY A 15 -4.83 9.83 2.20
C GLY A 15 -4.47 8.35 2.23
N PHE A 16 -3.38 8.03 2.93
CA PHE A 16 -2.91 6.68 3.19
C PHE A 16 -2.72 6.52 4.70
N LYS A 17 -3.14 5.37 5.25
CA LYS A 17 -3.05 5.10 6.69
C LYS A 17 -2.54 3.69 6.96
N ALA A 18 -1.43 3.60 7.69
CA ALA A 18 -0.89 2.35 8.18
C ALA A 18 -1.44 2.02 9.57
N THR A 19 -1.93 0.80 9.77
CA THR A 19 -2.40 0.30 11.07
C THR A 19 -2.01 -1.18 11.21
N ALA A 20 -2.04 -1.71 12.43
CA ALA A 20 -1.79 -3.14 12.67
C ALA A 20 -2.75 -4.06 11.89
N GLY A 21 -3.94 -3.57 11.50
CA GLY A 21 -4.90 -4.29 10.66
C GLY A 21 -4.53 -4.38 9.16
N LEU A 22 -3.40 -3.82 8.73
CA LEU A 22 -2.95 -3.86 7.33
C LEU A 22 -2.92 -5.29 6.78
N PHE A 23 -2.29 -6.21 7.51
CA PHE A 23 -2.09 -7.58 7.03
C PHE A 23 -3.41 -8.34 6.86
N TYR A 24 -4.35 -8.16 7.80
CA TYR A 24 -5.69 -8.75 7.72
C TYR A 24 -6.46 -8.20 6.52
N ARG A 25 -6.50 -6.87 6.35
CA ARG A 25 -7.21 -6.25 5.21
C ARG A 25 -6.60 -6.63 3.86
N TYR A 26 -5.28 -6.76 3.79
CA TYR A 26 -4.60 -7.21 2.57
C TYR A 26 -5.01 -8.64 2.21
N LYS A 27 -5.00 -9.54 3.20
CA LYS A 27 -5.46 -10.93 3.02
C LYS A 27 -6.94 -11.01 2.63
N GLU A 28 -7.79 -10.27 3.32
CA GLU A 28 -9.24 -10.23 3.03
C GLU A 28 -9.52 -9.74 1.60
N ALA A 29 -8.75 -8.77 1.12
CA ALA A 29 -8.95 -8.19 -0.21
C ALA A 29 -8.39 -9.07 -1.36
N PHE A 30 -7.28 -9.76 -1.15
CA PHE A 30 -6.53 -10.41 -2.24
C PHE A 30 -6.34 -11.91 -2.07
N GLY A 31 -6.73 -12.50 -0.94
CA GLY A 31 -6.60 -13.94 -0.65
C GLY A 31 -5.16 -14.42 -0.43
N THR A 32 -4.19 -13.53 -0.29
CA THR A 32 -2.76 -13.84 -0.06
C THR A 32 -2.20 -12.99 1.07
N GLU A 33 -1.16 -13.48 1.75
CA GLU A 33 -0.54 -12.81 2.88
C GLU A 33 0.42 -11.71 2.41
N TYR A 34 0.31 -10.50 2.99
CA TYR A 34 1.18 -9.38 2.62
C TYR A 34 2.67 -9.71 2.78
N LEU A 35 3.07 -10.31 3.91
CA LEU A 35 4.48 -10.62 4.17
C LEU A 35 5.00 -11.70 3.23
N GLU A 36 4.15 -12.64 2.80
CA GLU A 36 4.54 -13.66 1.81
C GLU A 36 4.77 -13.04 0.44
N ASP A 37 3.88 -12.16 0.00
CA ASP A 37 4.02 -11.40 -1.24
C ASP A 37 5.29 -10.52 -1.21
N VAL A 38 5.56 -9.84 -0.10
CA VAL A 38 6.80 -9.04 0.07
C VAL A 38 8.05 -9.92 0.01
N VAL A 39 8.06 -11.10 0.64
CA VAL A 39 9.18 -12.04 0.54
C VAL A 39 9.39 -12.49 -0.90
N LYS A 40 8.31 -12.82 -1.64
CA LYS A 40 8.38 -13.17 -3.06
C LYS A 40 8.94 -12.01 -3.90
N VAL A 41 8.56 -10.76 -3.61
CA VAL A 41 9.13 -9.57 -4.25
C VAL A 41 10.63 -9.45 -3.94
N HIS A 42 11.08 -9.66 -2.71
CA HIS A 42 12.51 -9.58 -2.39
C HIS A 42 13.33 -10.70 -3.04
N GLN A 43 12.77 -11.91 -3.14
CA GLN A 43 13.46 -13.08 -3.68
C GLN A 43 13.48 -13.12 -5.21
N PHE A 44 12.39 -12.68 -5.85
CA PHE A 44 12.15 -12.89 -7.27
C PHE A 44 11.73 -11.62 -8.02
N GLY A 45 11.70 -10.47 -7.35
CA GLY A 45 11.07 -9.26 -7.84
C GLY A 45 11.73 -8.67 -9.07
N LYS A 46 11.13 -8.92 -10.23
CA LYS A 46 11.22 -8.08 -11.43
C LYS A 46 9.84 -8.00 -12.08
N GLY A 47 9.55 -6.86 -12.70
CA GLY A 47 8.37 -6.70 -13.56
C GLY A 47 7.03 -6.66 -12.81
N ALA A 48 5.97 -7.12 -13.49
CA ALA A 48 4.58 -6.86 -13.13
C ALA A 48 4.16 -7.31 -11.72
N PHE A 49 4.82 -8.33 -11.15
CA PHE A 49 4.48 -8.81 -9.80
C PHE A 49 4.85 -7.79 -8.72
N VAL A 50 5.99 -7.08 -8.85
CA VAL A 50 6.39 -6.03 -7.89
C VAL A 50 5.35 -4.92 -7.87
N GLN A 51 5.04 -4.39 -9.05
CA GLN A 51 4.01 -3.34 -9.20
C GLN A 51 2.66 -3.80 -8.67
N GLN A 52 2.25 -5.05 -8.91
CA GLN A 52 0.99 -5.58 -8.40
C GLN A 52 0.93 -5.52 -6.86
N VAL A 53 2.01 -5.90 -6.17
CA VAL A 53 2.08 -5.84 -4.70
C VAL A 53 2.04 -4.38 -4.22
N GLU A 54 2.69 -3.45 -4.92
CA GLU A 54 2.68 -2.03 -4.59
C GLU A 54 1.28 -1.41 -4.77
N TYR A 55 0.62 -1.66 -5.90
CA TYR A 55 -0.77 -1.23 -6.13
C TYR A 55 -1.72 -1.76 -5.05
N ARG A 56 -1.61 -3.05 -4.72
CA ARG A 56 -2.41 -3.68 -3.65
C ARG A 56 -2.16 -3.01 -2.31
N THR A 57 -0.89 -2.75 -1.99
CA THR A 57 -0.50 -2.11 -0.73
C THR A 57 -1.04 -0.69 -0.63
N LEU A 58 -0.86 0.12 -1.68
CA LEU A 58 -1.36 1.49 -1.75
C LEU A 58 -2.88 1.52 -1.62
N TRP A 59 -3.60 0.63 -2.30
CA TRP A 59 -5.05 0.53 -2.20
C TRP A 59 -5.52 0.20 -0.78
N VAL A 60 -4.89 -0.77 -0.09
CA VAL A 60 -5.27 -1.11 1.29
C VAL A 60 -5.03 0.06 2.23
N LEU A 61 -3.89 0.75 2.09
CA LEU A 61 -3.56 1.91 2.92
C LEU A 61 -4.51 3.08 2.64
N ALA A 62 -4.88 3.30 1.39
CA ALA A 62 -5.84 4.32 1.01
C ALA A 62 -7.23 3.98 1.57
N LYS A 63 -7.72 2.76 1.37
CA LYS A 63 -9.02 2.31 1.89
C LYS A 63 -9.08 2.27 3.42
N THR A 64 -7.93 2.14 4.08
CA THR A 64 -7.82 2.24 5.55
C THR A 64 -7.92 3.70 6.02
N TYR A 65 -7.55 4.67 5.18
CA TYR A 65 -7.73 6.09 5.44
C TYR A 65 -9.17 6.54 5.16
N ASP A 66 -9.73 6.10 4.03
CA ASP A 66 -11.06 6.43 3.53
C ASP A 66 -11.79 5.17 3.07
N ASP A 67 -12.81 4.75 3.83
CA ASP A 67 -13.54 3.50 3.58
C ASP A 67 -14.44 3.56 2.33
N SER A 68 -14.71 4.76 1.81
CA SER A 68 -15.47 4.99 0.58
C SER A 68 -14.72 4.61 -0.70
N ILE A 69 -13.40 4.39 -0.61
CA ILE A 69 -12.58 3.99 -1.76
C ILE A 69 -13.13 2.69 -2.37
N PRO A 70 -13.43 2.67 -3.69
CA PRO A 70 -14.05 1.53 -4.36
C PRO A 70 -13.07 0.35 -4.49
N PRO A 71 -13.53 -0.82 -5.01
CA PRO A 71 -12.63 -1.92 -5.34
C PRO A 71 -11.44 -1.48 -6.19
N ILE A 72 -10.29 -2.16 -6.03
CA ILE A 72 -8.99 -1.70 -6.56
C ILE A 72 -9.01 -1.39 -8.06
N GLN A 73 -9.69 -2.19 -8.88
CA GLN A 73 -9.79 -1.95 -10.32
C GLN A 73 -10.50 -0.63 -10.60
N THR A 74 -11.72 -0.46 -10.07
CA THR A 74 -12.49 0.79 -10.19
C THR A 74 -11.74 2.00 -9.63
N TRP A 75 -10.97 1.83 -8.55
CA TRP A 75 -10.17 2.91 -7.99
C TRP A 75 -9.02 3.31 -8.92
N LEU A 76 -8.25 2.34 -9.42
CA LEU A 76 -7.14 2.58 -10.33
C LEU A 76 -7.61 3.16 -11.68
N ASP A 77 -8.72 2.65 -12.21
CA ASP A 77 -9.33 3.15 -13.46
C ASP A 77 -9.85 4.60 -13.33
N SER A 78 -10.00 5.11 -12.11
CA SER A 78 -10.48 6.47 -11.87
C SER A 78 -9.41 7.55 -12.07
N PHE A 79 -8.12 7.18 -12.14
CA PHE A 79 -7.02 8.11 -12.34
C PHE A 79 -6.76 8.34 -13.83
N ALA A 80 -6.40 9.58 -14.20
CA ALA A 80 -5.98 9.86 -15.57
C ALA A 80 -4.76 9.02 -15.98
N TYR A 81 -4.64 8.71 -17.27
CA TYR A 81 -3.52 7.94 -17.81
C TYR A 81 -2.18 8.60 -17.43
N GLY A 82 -1.28 7.82 -16.81
CA GLY A 82 0.03 8.30 -16.35
C GLY A 82 0.01 9.10 -15.05
N ALA A 83 -1.15 9.37 -14.45
CA ALA A 83 -1.26 10.16 -13.22
C ALA A 83 -0.96 9.37 -11.93
N PHE A 84 -0.77 8.04 -12.03
CA PHE A 84 -0.47 7.16 -10.90
C PHE A 84 0.92 6.52 -11.05
N PRO A 85 2.01 7.25 -10.77
CA PRO A 85 3.36 6.69 -10.75
C PRO A 85 3.55 5.83 -9.49
N VAL A 86 3.24 4.54 -9.60
CA VAL A 86 3.15 3.61 -8.46
C VAL A 86 4.43 3.58 -7.61
N ASP A 87 5.61 3.51 -8.24
CA ASP A 87 6.90 3.47 -7.55
C ASP A 87 7.13 4.73 -6.70
N ASP A 88 6.83 5.91 -7.24
CA ASP A 88 7.02 7.20 -6.56
C ASP A 88 6.06 7.36 -5.38
N ILE A 89 4.80 6.95 -5.55
CA ILE A 89 3.79 6.98 -4.50
C ILE A 89 4.17 5.99 -3.40
N TYR A 90 4.56 4.78 -3.78
CA TYR A 90 4.96 3.74 -2.84
C TYR A 90 6.18 4.15 -2.00
N ASN A 91 7.20 4.75 -2.61
CA ASN A 91 8.37 5.27 -1.90
C ASN A 91 8.02 6.35 -0.87
N GLN A 92 7.04 7.21 -1.16
CA GLN A 92 6.56 8.22 -0.21
C GLN A 92 5.75 7.63 0.95
N VAL A 93 5.02 6.53 0.70
CA VAL A 93 4.20 5.85 1.71
C VAL A 93 5.01 4.86 2.56
N MET A 94 6.14 4.36 2.05
CA MET A 94 7.01 3.39 2.73
C MET A 94 7.37 3.74 4.19
N PRO A 95 7.69 5.00 4.56
CA PRO A 95 8.06 5.33 5.94
C PRO A 95 6.95 5.05 6.96
N ILE A 96 5.68 5.32 6.62
CA ILE A 96 4.55 5.07 7.53
C ILE A 96 4.24 3.57 7.63
N LEU A 97 4.46 2.84 6.54
CA LEU A 97 4.33 1.39 6.48
C LEU A 97 5.40 0.71 7.34
N GLN A 98 6.66 1.12 7.24
CA GLN A 98 7.76 0.62 8.07
C GLN A 98 7.58 0.94 9.55
N ALA A 99 7.07 2.14 9.87
CA ALA A 99 6.78 2.52 11.25
C ALA A 99 5.75 1.57 11.91
N ASN A 100 4.79 1.07 11.13
CA ASN A 100 3.79 0.10 11.58
C ASN A 100 4.36 -1.33 11.71
N MET A 101 5.47 -1.64 11.04
CA MET A 101 6.15 -2.94 11.07
C MET A 101 7.35 -2.98 12.02
N LYS A 102 7.55 -1.95 12.85
CA LYS A 102 8.58 -1.98 13.89
C LYS A 102 8.29 -3.11 14.88
N VAL A 103 8.84 -4.27 14.60
CA VAL A 103 9.15 -5.28 15.61
C VAL A 103 10.18 -4.61 16.51
N ASP A 104 9.87 -4.45 17.78
CA ASP A 104 10.92 -4.16 18.75
C ASP A 104 11.84 -5.38 18.77
N ARG A 105 12.99 -5.28 18.09
CA ARG A 105 14.04 -6.31 18.09
C ARG A 105 14.68 -6.45 19.48
N LYS A 106 14.16 -5.77 20.50
CA LYS A 106 14.42 -6.05 21.91
C LYS A 106 13.31 -6.94 22.49
N ASN A 107 13.30 -8.20 22.11
CA ASN A 107 12.95 -9.23 23.08
C ASN A 107 13.99 -10.35 22.94
N PRO A 108 14.80 -10.62 23.98
CA PRO A 108 15.96 -11.51 23.95
C PRO A 108 15.61 -12.96 23.63
#